data_AF-A0A021VR12-F1
#
_entry.id   AF-A0A021VR12-F1
#
_cell.length_a   1.000
_cell.length_b   1.000
_cell.length_c   1.000
_cell.angle_alpha   90.00
_cell.angle_beta   90.00
_cell.angle_gamma   90.00
#
_symmetry.space_group_name_H-M   'P 1'
#
loop_
_entity.id
_entity.type
_entity.pdbx_description
1 polymer ?
#
loop_
_entity_poly.entity_id
_entity_poly.type
_entity_poly.pdbx_seq_one_letter_code
_entity_poly.pdbx_strand_id
1 'polypeptide(L)'
;MITGAGTGWEGIWSLTYAAGFGALNLAMSVPLGVGVSISYAAMDFRDAQDELEWARPNLRASGDAVRLGVLRAPQDIAEARTILDQLADAALNRAAALAEVEQELADQAALSRVMARLITARAKVTGRWA
;
A
#
# COMPACT_ATOMS: atom_id res chain seq x y z
N MET A 1 4.94 -13.34 7.02
CA MET A 1 5.21 -12.13 7.83
C MET A 1 6.29 -11.33 7.12
N ILE A 2 6.02 -10.07 6.74
CA ILE A 2 6.99 -9.21 6.04
C ILE A 2 7.86 -8.51 7.09
N THR A 3 9.09 -8.98 7.27
CA THR A 3 9.98 -8.60 8.38
C THR A 3 11.09 -7.62 8.00
N GLY A 4 11.35 -7.39 6.71
CA GLY A 4 12.51 -6.61 6.25
C GLY A 4 12.36 -5.09 6.25
N ALA A 5 11.14 -4.55 6.15
CA ALA A 5 10.92 -3.10 6.16
C ALA A 5 10.86 -2.56 7.60
N GLY A 6 11.36 -1.35 7.85
CA GLY A 6 11.34 -0.70 9.18
C GLY A 6 9.94 -0.58 9.80
N THR A 7 9.83 -0.38 11.10
CA THR A 7 8.51 -0.33 11.78
C THR A 7 7.87 1.06 11.83
N GLY A 8 8.63 2.11 11.54
CA GLY A 8 8.17 3.50 11.54
C GLY A 8 7.61 3.97 10.18
N TRP A 9 7.52 5.29 10.04
CA TRP A 9 7.00 5.98 8.85
C TRP A 9 7.64 5.50 7.54
N GLU A 10 8.95 5.29 7.50
CA GLU A 10 9.68 4.83 6.31
C GLU A 10 9.22 3.44 5.86
N GLY A 11 8.95 2.55 6.81
CA GLY A 11 8.49 1.22 6.50
C GLY A 11 7.05 1.17 6.04
N ILE A 12 6.18 2.02 6.61
CA ILE A 12 4.81 2.19 6.11
C ILE A 12 4.85 2.72 4.67
N TRP A 13 5.69 3.72 4.41
CA TRP A 13 5.87 4.28 3.07
C TRP A 13 6.40 3.25 2.07
N SER A 14 7.44 2.48 2.44
CA SER A 14 8.07 1.48 1.57
C SER A 14 7.11 0.34 1.20
N LEU A 15 6.33 -0.15 2.17
CA LEU A 15 5.32 -1.19 1.92
C LEU A 15 4.18 -0.67 1.04
N THR A 16 3.70 0.54 1.32
CA THR A 16 2.66 1.21 0.52
C THR A 16 3.15 1.45 -0.91
N TYR A 17 4.44 1.81 -1.08
CA TYR A 17 5.08 1.95 -2.39
C TYR A 17 5.12 0.65 -3.17
N ALA A 18 5.59 -0.43 -2.55
CA ALA A 18 5.65 -1.73 -3.19
C ALA A 18 4.24 -2.20 -3.61
N ALA A 19 3.24 -2.01 -2.76
CA ALA A 19 1.85 -2.35 -3.05
C ALA A 19 1.28 -1.50 -4.19
N GLY A 20 1.45 -0.17 -4.16
CA GLY A 20 0.98 0.74 -5.20
C GLY A 20 1.60 0.46 -6.57
N PHE A 21 2.93 0.31 -6.60
CA PHE A 21 3.65 0.01 -7.84
C PHE A 21 3.27 -1.37 -8.39
N GLY A 22 3.17 -2.39 -7.53
CA GLY A 22 2.76 -3.73 -7.93
C GLY A 22 1.30 -3.77 -8.41
N ALA A 23 0.39 -3.03 -7.77
CA ALA A 23 -1.00 -2.92 -8.22
C ALA A 23 -1.09 -2.28 -9.61
N LEU A 24 -0.32 -1.22 -9.88
CA LEU A 24 -0.28 -0.59 -11.20
C LEU A 24 0.22 -1.58 -12.27
N ASN A 25 1.30 -2.31 -12.00
CA ASN A 25 1.83 -3.33 -12.92
C ASN A 25 0.83 -4.47 -13.16
N LEU A 26 0.16 -4.92 -12.10
CA LEU A 26 -0.85 -5.96 -12.20
C LEU A 26 -2.06 -5.50 -13.01
N ALA A 27 -2.53 -4.26 -12.81
CA ALA A 27 -3.67 -3.71 -13.56
C ALA A 27 -3.40 -3.69 -15.08
N MET A 28 -2.16 -3.42 -15.49
CA MET A 28 -1.75 -3.46 -16.90
C MET A 28 -1.63 -4.90 -17.46
N SER A 29 -1.59 -5.91 -16.59
CA SER A 29 -1.34 -7.31 -16.96
C SER A 29 -2.61 -8.18 -16.98
N VAL A 30 -3.78 -7.62 -16.65
CA VAL A 30 -5.05 -8.35 -16.54
C VAL A 30 -6.13 -7.81 -17.49
N PRO A 31 -7.20 -8.57 -17.79
CA PRO A 31 -8.33 -8.07 -18.56
C PRO A 31 -8.98 -6.84 -17.91
N LEU A 32 -9.53 -5.94 -18.73
CA LEU A 32 -10.05 -4.63 -18.31
C LEU A 32 -11.03 -4.70 -17.12
N GLY A 33 -11.98 -5.65 -17.15
CA GLY A 33 -12.97 -5.80 -16.08
C GLY A 33 -12.35 -6.07 -14.70
N VAL A 34 -11.24 -6.81 -14.65
CA VAL A 34 -10.48 -7.05 -13.41
C VAL A 34 -9.57 -5.85 -13.13
N GLY A 35 -8.94 -5.30 -14.18
CA GLY A 35 -7.97 -4.21 -14.11
C GLY A 35 -8.53 -2.94 -13.47
N VAL A 36 -9.80 -2.59 -13.71
CA VAL A 36 -10.43 -1.39 -13.13
C VAL A 36 -10.34 -1.38 -11.60
N SER A 37 -10.72 -2.48 -10.94
CA SER A 37 -10.66 -2.58 -9.48
C SER A 37 -9.23 -2.41 -8.95
N ILE A 38 -8.24 -2.98 -9.66
CA ILE A 38 -6.83 -2.95 -9.28
C ILE A 38 -6.25 -1.54 -9.51
N SER A 39 -6.65 -0.85 -10.58
CA SER A 39 -6.28 0.55 -10.82
C SER A 39 -6.79 1.47 -9.70
N TYR A 40 -8.03 1.27 -9.23
CA TYR A 40 -8.53 2.01 -8.07
C TYR A 40 -7.79 1.68 -6.78
N ALA A 41 -7.30 0.45 -6.61
CA ALA A 41 -6.43 0.14 -5.48
C ALA A 41 -5.08 0.84 -5.60
N ALA A 42 -4.48 0.88 -6.80
CA ALA A 42 -3.24 1.60 -7.04
C ALA A 42 -3.37 3.11 -6.73
N MET A 43 -4.53 3.69 -7.06
CA MET A 43 -4.86 5.08 -6.70
C MET A 43 -4.93 5.27 -5.18
N ASP A 44 -5.66 4.41 -4.46
CA ASP A 44 -5.72 4.48 -2.99
C ASP A 44 -4.34 4.35 -2.34
N PHE A 45 -3.49 3.46 -2.85
CA PHE A 45 -2.10 3.34 -2.39
C PHE A 45 -1.31 4.62 -2.66
N ARG A 46 -1.48 5.26 -3.81
CA ARG A 46 -0.80 6.54 -4.09
C ARG A 46 -1.29 7.63 -3.17
N ASP A 47 -2.59 7.76 -2.96
CA ASP A 47 -3.13 8.76 -2.05
C ASP A 47 -2.63 8.54 -0.61
N ALA A 48 -2.45 7.28 -0.19
CA ALA A 48 -1.85 6.97 1.11
C ALA A 48 -0.38 7.41 1.17
N GLN A 49 0.39 7.27 0.08
CA GLN A 49 1.74 7.82 0.02
C GLN A 49 1.76 9.34 0.08
N ASP A 50 0.86 10.01 -0.63
CA ASP A 50 0.80 11.47 -0.62
C ASP A 50 0.54 12.00 0.80
N GLU A 51 -0.31 11.33 1.58
CA GLU A 51 -0.53 11.65 2.99
C GLU A 51 0.71 11.42 3.86
N LEU A 52 1.45 10.32 3.64
CA LEU A 52 2.71 10.05 4.33
C LEU A 52 3.77 11.10 3.99
N GLU A 53 3.94 11.40 2.70
CA GLU A 53 4.89 12.41 2.18
C GLU A 53 4.52 13.81 2.68
N TRP A 54 3.23 14.11 2.83
CA TRP A 54 2.76 15.36 3.43
C TRP A 54 3.11 15.46 4.92
N ALA A 55 2.85 14.40 5.70
CA ALA A 55 3.14 14.38 7.13
C ALA A 55 4.65 14.41 7.41
N ARG A 56 5.44 13.74 6.59
CA ARG A 56 6.90 13.63 6.73
C ARG A 56 7.57 13.84 5.36
N PRO A 57 7.92 15.09 5.00
CA PRO A 57 8.44 15.44 3.66
C PRO A 57 9.70 14.68 3.22
N ASN A 58 10.49 14.18 4.17
CA ASN A 58 11.74 13.46 3.88
C ASN A 58 11.52 11.96 3.58
N LEU A 59 10.31 11.41 3.74
CA LEU A 59 10.07 9.96 3.61
C LEU A 59 10.41 9.41 2.24
N ARG A 60 10.15 10.17 1.18
CA ARG A 60 10.48 9.73 -0.17
C ARG A 60 11.99 9.58 -0.39
N ALA A 61 12.80 10.32 0.36
CA ALA A 61 14.25 10.25 0.29
C ALA A 61 14.85 9.19 1.24
N SER A 62 14.18 8.89 2.36
CA SER A 62 14.65 7.93 3.37
C SER A 62 14.03 6.54 3.26
N GLY A 63 12.88 6.40 2.60
CA GLY A 63 12.17 5.13 2.42
C GLY A 63 12.69 4.31 1.24
N ASP A 64 12.64 2.99 1.37
CA ASP A 64 13.05 2.07 0.32
C ASP A 64 11.94 1.88 -0.73
N ALA A 65 12.16 2.45 -1.92
CA ALA A 65 11.25 2.33 -3.06
C ALA A 65 11.33 0.94 -3.73
N VAL A 66 10.85 -0.10 -3.05
CA VAL A 66 10.86 -1.48 -3.57
C VAL A 66 9.90 -1.61 -4.75
N ARG A 67 10.44 -1.92 -5.93
CA ARG A 67 9.66 -2.10 -7.16
C ARG A 67 9.40 -3.57 -7.42
N LEU A 68 8.15 -3.98 -7.34
CA LEU A 68 7.73 -5.31 -7.79
C LEU A 68 7.79 -5.40 -9.31
N GLY A 69 8.32 -6.50 -9.82
CA GLY A 69 8.44 -6.75 -11.26
C GLY A 69 7.09 -7.00 -11.96
N VAL A 70 7.16 -7.24 -13.27
CA VAL A 70 6.00 -7.57 -14.09
C VAL A 70 5.60 -9.03 -13.86
N LEU A 71 4.29 -9.30 -13.93
CA LEU A 71 3.75 -10.66 -13.85
C LEU A 71 4.28 -11.52 -15.02
N ARG A 72 4.73 -12.74 -14.74
CA ARG A 72 5.30 -13.62 -15.77
C ARG A 72 4.25 -14.48 -16.46
N ALA A 73 3.19 -14.87 -15.73
CA ALA A 73 2.15 -15.70 -16.30
C ALA A 73 0.76 -15.40 -15.71
N PRO A 74 -0.34 -15.54 -16.48
CA PRO A 74 -1.70 -15.21 -16.01
C PRO A 74 -2.16 -15.98 -14.78
N GLN A 75 -1.69 -17.21 -14.57
CA GLN A 75 -2.03 -18.00 -13.37
C GLN A 75 -1.52 -17.36 -12.07
N ASP A 76 -0.53 -16.46 -12.15
CA ASP A 76 0.08 -15.81 -10.98
C ASP A 76 -0.76 -14.63 -10.46
N ILE A 77 -1.88 -14.28 -11.12
CA ILE A 77 -2.72 -13.12 -10.73
C ILE A 77 -3.21 -13.25 -9.28
N ALA A 78 -3.67 -14.43 -8.87
CA ALA A 78 -4.17 -14.65 -7.51
C ALA A 78 -3.08 -14.50 -6.46
N GLU A 79 -1.88 -15.01 -6.75
CA GLU A 79 -0.71 -14.86 -5.90
C GLU A 79 -0.26 -13.40 -5.82
N ALA A 80 -0.23 -12.68 -6.95
CA ALA A 80 0.09 -11.26 -6.99
C ALA A 80 -0.90 -10.45 -6.13
N ARG A 81 -2.20 -10.69 -6.25
CA ARG A 81 -3.22 -10.05 -5.38
C ARG A 81 -2.98 -10.36 -3.90
N THR A 82 -2.57 -11.59 -3.58
CA THR A 82 -2.25 -12.00 -2.21
C THR A 82 -1.02 -11.26 -1.67
N ILE A 83 0.04 -11.12 -2.47
CA ILE A 83 1.24 -10.36 -2.09
C ILE A 83 0.89 -8.89 -1.84
N LEU A 84 0.09 -8.29 -2.71
CA LEU A 84 -0.37 -6.90 -2.56
C LEU A 84 -1.22 -6.71 -1.30
N ASP A 85 -2.13 -7.65 -1.00
CA ASP A 85 -2.90 -7.63 0.25
C ASP A 85 -1.99 -7.75 1.49
N GLN A 86 -0.99 -8.63 1.46
CA GLN A 86 -0.05 -8.81 2.56
C GLN A 86 0.84 -7.57 2.79
N LEU A 87 1.28 -6.90 1.72
CA LEU A 87 2.03 -5.65 1.82
C LEU A 87 1.17 -4.54 2.47
N ALA A 88 -0.08 -4.41 2.02
CA ALA A 88 -1.00 -3.42 2.54
C ALA A 88 -1.44 -3.73 3.99
N ASP A 89 -1.63 -5.00 4.34
CA ASP A 89 -1.92 -5.44 5.71
C ASP A 89 -0.74 -5.16 6.64
N ALA A 90 0.49 -5.43 6.20
CA ALA A 90 1.69 -5.09 6.95
C ALA A 90 1.84 -3.57 7.14
N ALA A 91 1.54 -2.76 6.11
CA ALA A 91 1.53 -1.31 6.23
C ALA A 91 0.45 -0.82 7.22
N LEU A 92 -0.74 -1.40 7.15
CA LEU A 92 -1.87 -1.07 8.02
C LEU A 92 -1.56 -1.38 9.48
N ASN A 93 -1.03 -2.57 9.77
CA ASN A 93 -0.66 -2.97 11.12
C ASN A 93 0.42 -2.05 11.71
N ARG A 94 1.37 -1.60 10.89
CA ARG A 94 2.41 -0.66 11.33
C ARG A 94 1.86 0.75 11.55
N ALA A 95 0.96 1.22 10.68
CA ALA A 95 0.31 2.51 10.84
C ALA A 95 -0.56 2.54 12.11
N ALA A 96 -1.27 1.45 12.41
CA ALA A 96 -2.03 1.31 13.66
C ALA A 96 -1.11 1.34 14.89
N ALA A 97 -0.07 0.52 14.90
CA ALA A 97 0.90 0.49 16.01
C ALA A 97 1.61 1.83 16.22
N LEU A 98 1.93 2.55 15.14
CA LEU A 98 2.55 3.87 15.23
C LEU A 98 1.56 4.92 15.76
N ALA A 99 0.29 4.86 15.33
CA ALA A 99 -0.74 5.79 15.80
C ALA A 99 -1.01 5.66 17.31
N GLU A 100 -0.83 4.46 17.89
CA GLU A 100 -0.97 4.24 19.33
C GLU A 100 0.09 4.96 20.17
N VAL A 101 1.29 5.17 19.61
CA VAL A 101 2.43 5.77 20.33
C VAL A 101 2.70 7.22 19.94
N GLU A 102 2.15 7.68 18.81
CA GLU A 102 2.30 9.04 18.32
C GLU A 102 1.56 10.03 19.21
N GLN A 103 2.21 11.14 19.54
CA GLN A 103 1.67 12.15 20.47
C GLN A 103 1.11 13.38 19.76
N GLU A 104 1.57 13.62 18.53
CA GLU A 104 1.13 14.76 17.72
C GLU A 104 -0.19 14.44 17.03
N LEU A 105 -1.22 15.26 17.27
CA LEU A 105 -2.56 15.07 16.71
C LEU A 105 -2.54 15.10 15.17
N ALA A 106 -1.69 15.93 14.58
CA ALA A 106 -1.53 16.02 13.13
C ALA A 106 -1.03 14.69 12.52
N ASP A 107 -0.09 14.04 13.20
CA ASP A 107 0.49 12.77 12.78
C ASP A 107 -0.49 11.62 12.98
N GLN A 108 -1.22 11.59 14.11
CA GLN A 108 -2.32 10.64 14.33
C GLN A 108 -3.40 10.76 13.24
N ALA A 109 -3.76 11.99 12.86
CA ALA A 109 -4.75 12.23 11.81
C ALA A 109 -4.24 11.79 10.43
N ALA A 110 -2.95 12.01 10.14
CA ALA A 110 -2.32 11.51 8.92
C ALA A 110 -2.33 9.97 8.86
N LEU A 111 -1.93 9.30 9.95
CA LEU A 111 -1.97 7.84 10.05
C LEU A 111 -3.39 7.29 9.89
N SER A 112 -4.40 7.94 10.48
CA SER A 112 -5.80 7.56 10.30
C SER A 112 -6.25 7.63 8.84
N ARG A 113 -5.85 8.69 8.13
CA ARG A 113 -6.12 8.88 6.71
C ARG A 113 -5.39 7.87 5.82
N VAL A 114 -4.17 7.48 6.19
CA VAL A 114 -3.40 6.40 5.54
C VAL A 114 -4.09 5.06 5.76
N MET A 115 -4.46 4.73 7.00
CA MET A 115 -5.14 3.47 7.33
C MET A 115 -6.45 3.30 6.56
N ALA A 116 -7.28 4.35 6.47
CA ALA A 116 -8.53 4.31 5.71
C ALA A 116 -8.30 3.92 4.23
N ARG A 117 -7.27 4.50 3.59
CA ARG A 117 -6.92 4.21 2.20
C ARG A 117 -6.31 2.82 2.02
N LEU A 118 -5.51 2.36 2.97
CA LEU A 118 -4.99 0.98 2.94
C LEU A 118 -6.13 -0.04 3.06
N ILE A 119 -7.13 0.22 3.90
CA ILE A 119 -8.33 -0.64 4.02
C ILE A 119 -9.10 -0.70 2.70
N THR A 120 -9.37 0.44 2.07
CA THR A 120 -10.12 0.48 0.80
C THR A 120 -9.31 -0.14 -0.34
N ALA A 121 -7.99 0.11 -0.40
CA ALA A 121 -7.10 -0.50 -1.39
C ALA A 121 -7.13 -2.02 -1.27
N ARG A 122 -7.03 -2.57 -0.06
CA ARG A 122 -7.10 -4.02 0.18
C ARG A 122 -8.43 -4.63 -0.27
N ALA A 123 -9.55 -3.97 0.03
CA ALA A 123 -10.86 -4.45 -0.42
C ALA A 123 -10.92 -4.54 -1.96
N LYS A 124 -10.38 -3.54 -2.65
CA LYS A 124 -10.29 -3.50 -4.12
C LYS A 124 -9.33 -4.56 -4.69
N VAL A 125 -8.12 -4.70 -4.13
CA VAL A 125 -7.13 -5.72 -4.54
C VAL A 125 -7.64 -7.14 -4.30
N THR A 126 -8.44 -7.37 -3.26
CA THR A 126 -8.97 -8.72 -2.96
C THR A 126 -10.32 -9.01 -3.62
N GLY A 127 -10.93 -8.01 -4.28
CA GLY A 127 -12.24 -8.17 -4.92
C GLY A 127 -13.40 -8.22 -3.91
N ARG A 128 -13.16 -7.79 -2.66
CA ARG A 128 -14.19 -7.64 -1.61
C ARG A 128 -14.97 -6.32 -1.75
N TRP A 129 -14.58 -5.49 -2.72
CA TRP A 129 -15.28 -4.28 -3.12
C TRP A 129 -16.30 -4.65 -4.19
N ALA A 130 -17.56 -4.86 -3.77
CA ALA A 130 -18.72 -5.13 -4.62
C ALA A 130 -19.87 -4.21 -4.19
#